data_AF-A0A821VCB9-F1
#
_entry.id   AF-A0A821VCB9-F1
#
_cell.length_a   1.000
_cell.length_b   1.000
_cell.length_c   1.000
_cell.angle_alpha   90.00
_cell.angle_beta   90.00
_cell.angle_gamma   90.00
#
_symmetry.space_group_name_H-M   'P 1'
#
loop_
_entity.id
_entity.type
_entity.pdbx_description
1 polymer ?
#
loop_
_entity_poly.entity_id
_entity_poly.type
_entity_poly.pdbx_seq_one_letter_code
_entity_poly.pdbx_strand_id
1 'polypeptide(L)'
;MNKTPTKLTDNSYVFTAKEVTTPNKDSPGICRTVYTHVANLHNLLSDWEKLKEKGTKVTKSVSALKLHECTDDYYPHQLHPLMEMLLEALNGLRNIVEGVRIINKQLKALAALDKSNDRVVFTWTIQKFSTTVDEICTSLSKEIHLKETVTENLAHCRNESLIEVYVSAWELEAYYNIEMSAYLFADIGLLGIS
;
A
#
# COMPACT_ATOMS: atom_id res chain seq x y z
N MET A 1 -76.69 -6.76 16.54
CA MET A 1 -75.71 -5.65 16.38
C MET A 1 -74.40 -6.15 16.97
N ASN A 2 -73.54 -6.85 16.22
CA ASN A 2 -72.52 -6.34 15.27
C ASN A 2 -71.64 -5.25 15.90
N LYS A 3 -70.30 -5.32 15.99
CA LYS A 3 -69.25 -6.30 15.67
C LYS A 3 -68.03 -5.87 16.51
N THR A 4 -67.24 -6.81 17.04
CA THR A 4 -65.90 -6.55 17.59
C THR A 4 -64.97 -6.09 16.46
N PRO A 5 -64.07 -5.10 16.66
CA PRO A 5 -63.15 -4.67 15.62
C PRO A 5 -62.16 -5.78 15.24
N THR A 6 -62.05 -6.01 13.94
CA THR A 6 -61.22 -7.01 13.27
C THR A 6 -59.72 -6.68 13.39
N LYS A 7 -58.88 -7.72 13.51
CA LYS A 7 -57.42 -7.66 13.39
C LYS A 7 -56.99 -6.84 12.17
N LEU A 8 -56.19 -5.79 12.39
CA LEU A 8 -55.21 -5.31 11.42
C LEU A 8 -53.87 -5.94 11.82
N THR A 9 -53.44 -6.90 11.00
CA THR A 9 -52.05 -7.32 10.89
C THR A 9 -51.21 -6.11 10.54
N ASP A 10 -50.29 -5.71 11.41
CA ASP A 10 -49.10 -5.03 10.92
C ASP A 10 -47.87 -5.56 11.66
N ASN A 11 -46.84 -5.79 10.85
CA ASN A 11 -45.71 -6.64 11.13
C ASN A 11 -45.10 -6.39 12.51
N SER A 12 -45.17 -7.40 13.38
CA SER A 12 -44.15 -7.57 14.40
C SER A 12 -42.83 -7.67 13.66
N TYR A 13 -42.03 -6.61 13.67
CA TYR A 13 -40.60 -6.73 13.49
C TYR A 13 -40.10 -7.59 14.65
N VAL A 14 -40.21 -8.90 14.48
CA VAL A 14 -39.48 -9.85 15.31
C VAL A 14 -38.03 -9.52 15.05
N PHE A 15 -37.41 -8.80 15.98
CA PHE A 15 -35.97 -8.74 16.05
C PHE A 15 -35.52 -10.15 16.39
N THR A 16 -35.38 -10.98 15.36
CA THR A 16 -34.69 -12.24 15.48
C THR A 16 -33.23 -11.84 15.66
N ALA A 17 -32.79 -11.78 16.91
CA ALA A 17 -31.37 -11.69 17.22
C ALA A 17 -30.72 -12.81 16.40
N LYS A 18 -29.91 -12.44 15.40
CA LYS A 18 -29.05 -13.42 14.75
C LYS A 18 -28.24 -14.02 15.87
N GLU A 19 -28.46 -15.31 16.13
CA GLU A 19 -27.75 -16.04 17.16
C GLU A 19 -26.26 -15.74 17.00
N VAL A 20 -25.62 -15.35 18.10
CA VAL A 20 -24.16 -15.30 18.17
C VAL A 20 -23.71 -16.73 18.00
N THR A 21 -23.39 -17.10 16.77
CA THR A 21 -22.89 -18.43 16.45
C THR A 21 -21.57 -18.62 17.20
N THR A 22 -21.51 -19.70 17.97
CA THR A 22 -20.32 -20.11 18.72
C THR A 22 -19.09 -20.27 17.80
N PRO A 23 -17.88 -19.97 18.29
CA PRO A 23 -16.68 -19.77 17.46
C PRO A 23 -16.01 -21.10 17.07
N ASN A 24 -16.75 -22.01 16.42
CA ASN A 24 -16.20 -23.30 15.97
C ASN A 24 -16.68 -23.63 14.55
N LYS A 25 -16.11 -22.93 13.55
CA LYS A 25 -16.31 -23.26 12.13
C LYS A 25 -15.24 -22.62 11.23
N ASP A 26 -13.96 -23.03 11.33
CA ASP A 26 -12.81 -22.65 10.46
C ASP A 26 -12.48 -21.14 10.24
N SER A 27 -13.39 -20.24 10.64
CA SER A 27 -13.31 -18.78 10.55
C SER A 27 -12.12 -18.21 11.33
N PRO A 28 -11.78 -18.65 12.56
CA PRO A 28 -10.65 -18.09 13.30
C PRO A 28 -9.31 -18.18 12.54
N GLY A 29 -9.12 -19.25 11.74
CA GLY A 29 -7.90 -19.48 10.97
C GLY A 29 -7.76 -18.50 9.79
N ILE A 30 -8.84 -18.27 9.05
CA ILE A 30 -8.85 -17.33 7.92
C ILE A 30 -8.71 -15.89 8.46
N CYS A 31 -9.46 -15.52 9.50
CA CYS A 31 -9.38 -14.21 10.15
C CYS A 31 -7.93 -13.88 10.57
N ARG A 32 -7.29 -14.82 11.28
CA ARG A 32 -5.90 -14.66 11.75
C ARG A 32 -4.91 -14.56 10.59
N THR A 33 -5.11 -15.36 9.55
CA THR A 33 -4.26 -15.35 8.36
C THR A 33 -4.37 -14.01 7.64
N VAL A 34 -5.59 -13.51 7.40
CA VAL A 34 -5.83 -12.20 6.79
C VAL A 34 -5.19 -11.09 7.62
N TYR A 35 -5.42 -11.07 8.94
CA TYR A 35 -4.80 -10.09 9.83
C TYR A 35 -3.27 -10.12 9.72
N THR A 36 -2.67 -11.31 9.73
CA THR A 36 -1.21 -11.48 9.62
C THR A 36 -0.69 -10.92 8.30
N HIS A 37 -1.39 -11.17 7.19
CA HIS A 37 -1.03 -10.63 5.88
C HIS A 37 -1.10 -9.11 5.85
N VAL A 38 -2.15 -8.50 6.41
CA VAL A 38 -2.28 -7.04 6.43
C VAL A 38 -1.28 -6.39 7.39
N ALA A 39 -0.97 -7.02 8.53
CA ALA A 39 0.10 -6.55 9.42
C ALA A 39 1.48 -6.59 8.75
N ASN A 40 1.77 -7.65 7.98
CA ASN A 40 3.01 -7.72 7.19
C ASN A 40 3.03 -6.67 6.08
N LEU A 41 1.90 -6.41 5.42
CA LEU A 41 1.77 -5.33 4.45
C LEU A 41 2.04 -3.97 5.09
N HIS A 42 1.51 -3.72 6.29
CA HIS A 42 1.76 -2.49 7.05
C HIS A 42 3.26 -2.28 7.31
N ASN A 43 3.96 -3.31 7.79
CA ASN A 43 5.41 -3.23 8.01
C ASN A 43 6.18 -2.91 6.72
N LEU A 44 5.84 -3.59 5.62
CA LEU A 44 6.44 -3.35 4.31
C LEU A 44 6.22 -1.91 3.82
N LEU A 45 5.02 -1.36 4.00
CA LEU A 45 4.71 0.01 3.63
C LEU A 45 5.36 1.04 4.57
N SER A 46 5.59 0.69 5.84
CA SER A 46 6.36 1.56 6.74
C SER A 46 7.83 1.62 6.34
N ASP A 47 8.40 0.50 5.89
CA ASP A 47 9.77 0.47 5.39
C ASP A 47 9.89 1.16 4.02
N TRP A 48 8.83 1.17 3.22
CA TRP A 48 8.76 1.92 1.97
C TRP A 48 8.96 3.41 2.23
N GLU A 49 8.24 4.00 3.18
CA GLU A 49 8.38 5.42 3.54
C GLU A 49 9.81 5.76 3.98
N LYS A 50 10.41 4.93 4.83
CA LYS A 50 11.79 5.15 5.32
C LYS A 50 12.81 5.14 4.16
N LEU A 51 12.66 4.20 3.22
CA LEU A 51 13.55 4.10 2.06
C LEU A 51 13.30 5.23 1.05
N LYS A 52 12.05 5.64 0.85
CA LYS A 52 11.69 6.80 0.04
C LYS A 52 12.32 8.07 0.62
N GLU A 53 12.22 8.28 1.93
CA GLU A 53 12.84 9.43 2.62
C GLU A 53 14.37 9.41 2.48
N LYS A 54 15.00 8.24 2.67
CA LYS A 54 16.44 8.06 2.41
C LYS A 54 16.79 8.46 0.98
N GLY A 55 16.09 7.93 -0.02
CA GLY A 55 16.31 8.26 -1.42
C GLY A 55 16.07 9.75 -1.74
N THR A 56 15.09 10.37 -1.09
CA THR A 56 14.79 11.81 -1.25
C THR A 56 15.95 12.68 -0.81
N LYS A 57 16.58 12.33 0.32
CA LYS A 57 17.80 13.01 0.79
C LYS A 57 18.94 12.83 -0.22
N VAL A 58 19.10 11.64 -0.79
CA VAL A 58 20.15 11.36 -1.78
C VAL A 58 19.91 12.13 -3.09
N THR A 59 18.69 12.12 -3.63
CA THR A 59 18.37 12.86 -4.87
C THR A 59 18.56 14.37 -4.71
N LYS A 60 18.21 14.93 -3.55
CA LYS A 60 18.49 16.34 -3.21
C LYS A 60 20.00 16.63 -3.17
N SER A 61 20.81 15.75 -2.57
CA SER A 61 22.28 15.87 -2.58
C SER A 61 22.87 15.75 -3.99
N VAL A 62 22.37 14.82 -4.81
CA VAL A 62 22.78 14.67 -6.21
C VAL A 62 22.47 15.94 -7.01
N SER A 63 21.28 16.51 -6.82
CA SER A 63 20.88 17.76 -7.46
C SER A 63 21.80 18.91 -7.07
N ALA A 64 22.00 19.16 -5.77
CA ALA A 64 22.88 20.21 -5.30
C ALA A 64 24.31 20.06 -5.86
N LEU A 65 24.85 18.84 -5.86
CA LEU A 65 26.17 18.55 -6.42
C LEU A 65 26.23 18.85 -7.92
N LYS A 66 25.21 18.44 -8.68
CA LYS A 66 25.14 18.66 -10.12
C LYS A 66 24.95 20.13 -10.50
N LEU A 67 24.22 20.90 -9.71
CA LEU A 67 23.96 22.31 -10.00
C LEU A 67 25.13 23.23 -9.63
N HIS A 68 25.92 22.85 -8.61
CA HIS A 68 26.97 23.72 -8.09
C HIS A 68 28.40 23.30 -8.47
N GLU A 69 28.63 22.02 -8.75
CA GLU A 69 30.00 21.48 -8.92
C GLU A 69 30.25 20.79 -10.27
N CYS A 70 29.21 20.43 -11.03
CA CYS A 70 29.40 19.87 -12.37
C CYS A 70 29.62 20.98 -13.40
N THR A 71 30.79 20.97 -14.04
CA THR A 71 31.05 21.73 -15.27
C THR A 71 31.12 20.77 -16.46
N ASP A 72 31.11 21.27 -17.70
CA ASP A 72 30.99 20.42 -18.89
C ASP A 72 32.01 19.26 -18.96
N ASP A 73 33.24 19.49 -18.47
CA ASP A 73 34.35 18.52 -18.50
C ASP A 73 34.65 17.87 -17.13
N TYR A 74 33.84 18.10 -16.10
CA TYR A 74 34.11 17.60 -14.74
C TYR A 74 32.88 17.01 -14.07
N TYR A 75 33.04 15.78 -13.59
CA TYR A 75 32.10 15.15 -12.67
C TYR A 75 32.74 15.00 -11.30
N PRO A 76 32.10 15.52 -10.23
CA PRO A 76 32.61 15.36 -8.88
C PRO A 76 32.69 13.88 -8.49
N HIS A 77 33.77 13.50 -7.81
CA HIS A 77 34.00 12.13 -7.37
C HIS A 77 32.90 11.63 -6.41
N GLN A 78 32.23 12.55 -5.73
CA GLN A 78 31.13 12.30 -4.80
C GLN A 78 29.84 11.88 -5.49
N LEU A 79 29.70 12.10 -6.81
CA LEU A 79 28.47 11.73 -7.52
C LEU A 79 28.29 10.21 -7.55
N HIS A 80 29.36 9.46 -7.80
CA HIS A 80 29.29 8.00 -7.87
C HIS A 80 28.75 7.35 -6.58
N PRO A 81 29.30 7.61 -5.38
CA PRO A 81 28.78 7.03 -4.14
C PRO A 81 27.34 7.48 -3.84
N LEU A 82 26.95 8.70 -4.20
CA LEU A 82 25.55 9.13 -4.07
C LEU A 82 24.62 8.32 -4.99
N MET A 83 25.02 8.05 -6.23
CA MET A 83 24.24 7.21 -7.14
C MET A 83 24.16 5.76 -6.66
N GLU A 84 25.23 5.21 -6.08
CA GLU A 84 25.20 3.88 -5.44
C GLU A 84 24.22 3.83 -4.26
N MET A 85 24.22 4.86 -3.40
CA MET A 85 23.25 4.97 -2.31
C MET A 85 21.81 5.08 -2.80
N LEU A 86 21.57 5.79 -3.91
CA LEU A 86 20.25 5.88 -4.53
C LEU A 86 19.81 4.52 -5.09
N LEU A 87 20.72 3.80 -5.74
CA LEU A 87 20.47 2.46 -6.27
C LEU A 87 20.18 1.46 -5.15
N GLU A 88 20.88 1.56 -4.02
CA GLU A 88 20.60 0.75 -2.82
C GLU A 88 19.17 1.02 -2.30
N ALA A 89 18.77 2.28 -2.20
CA ALA A 89 17.41 2.65 -1.81
C ALA A 89 16.38 2.08 -2.80
N LEU A 90 16.61 2.23 -4.10
CA LEU A 90 15.76 1.68 -5.15
C LEU A 90 15.61 0.15 -5.06
N ASN A 91 16.71 -0.56 -4.82
CA ASN A 91 16.67 -2.02 -4.64
C ASN A 91 15.90 -2.43 -3.38
N GLY A 92 16.01 -1.67 -2.30
CA GLY A 92 15.17 -1.84 -1.12
C GLY A 92 13.68 -1.69 -1.44
N LEU A 93 13.31 -0.64 -2.19
CA LEU A 93 11.93 -0.42 -2.63
C LEU A 93 11.42 -1.56 -3.54
N ARG A 94 12.26 -2.07 -4.46
CA ARG A 94 11.92 -3.26 -5.29
C ARG A 94 11.61 -4.49 -4.44
N ASN A 95 12.43 -4.76 -3.42
CA ASN A 95 12.22 -5.90 -2.53
C ASN A 95 10.89 -5.77 -1.77
N ILE A 96 10.53 -4.55 -1.35
CA ILE A 96 9.23 -4.28 -0.73
C ILE A 96 8.08 -4.58 -1.68
N VAL A 97 8.14 -4.09 -2.93
CA VAL A 97 7.09 -4.33 -3.93
C VAL A 97 6.92 -5.83 -4.19
N GLU A 98 8.01 -6.60 -4.24
CA GLU A 98 7.93 -8.05 -4.38
C GLU A 98 7.29 -8.71 -3.14
N GLY A 99 7.61 -8.24 -1.93
CA GLY A 99 6.95 -8.68 -0.69
C GLY A 99 5.44 -8.41 -0.72
N VAL A 100 5.02 -7.22 -1.15
CA VAL A 100 3.61 -6.87 -1.34
C VAL A 100 2.95 -7.76 -2.39
N ARG A 101 3.65 -8.07 -3.49
CA ARG A 101 3.15 -8.97 -4.54
C ARG A 101 2.91 -10.39 -4.03
N ILE A 102 3.77 -10.89 -3.15
CA ILE A 102 3.59 -12.20 -2.50
C ILE A 102 2.33 -12.18 -1.63
N ILE A 103 2.16 -11.16 -0.79
CA ILE A 103 0.97 -11.00 0.06
C ILE A 103 -0.31 -10.93 -0.80
N ASN A 104 -0.29 -10.13 -1.87
CA ASN A 104 -1.42 -10.01 -2.79
C ASN A 104 -1.81 -11.36 -3.41
N LYS A 105 -0.83 -12.15 -3.88
CA LYS A 105 -1.08 -13.50 -4.42
C LYS A 105 -1.70 -14.42 -3.37
N GLN A 106 -1.22 -14.38 -2.13
CA GLN A 106 -1.75 -15.19 -1.03
C GLN A 106 -3.18 -14.80 -0.68
N LEU A 107 -3.49 -13.50 -0.58
CA LEU A 107 -4.84 -13.02 -0.33
C LEU A 107 -5.80 -13.34 -1.47
N LYS A 108 -5.37 -13.23 -2.74
CA LYS A 108 -6.16 -13.66 -3.90
C LYS A 108 -6.49 -15.15 -3.86
N ALA A 109 -5.51 -15.99 -3.50
CA ALA A 109 -5.73 -17.42 -3.35
C ALA A 109 -6.74 -17.72 -2.24
N LEU A 110 -6.62 -17.05 -1.08
CA LEU A 110 -7.57 -17.21 0.02
C LEU A 110 -8.97 -16.73 -0.38
N ALA A 111 -9.10 -15.61 -1.08
CA ALA A 111 -10.38 -15.09 -1.56
C ALA A 111 -11.05 -16.00 -2.59
N ALA A 112 -10.28 -16.72 -3.41
CA ALA A 112 -10.79 -17.71 -4.35
C ALA A 112 -11.24 -19.02 -3.67
N LEU A 113 -10.65 -19.35 -2.52
CA LEU A 113 -11.01 -20.53 -1.72
C LEU A 113 -12.23 -20.26 -0.83
N ASP A 114 -12.46 -19.02 -0.43
CA ASP A 114 -13.62 -18.64 0.38
C ASP A 114 -14.89 -18.63 -0.46
N LYS A 115 -15.74 -19.62 -0.22
CA LYS A 115 -17.08 -19.73 -0.83
C LYS A 115 -18.14 -18.98 -0.02
N SER A 116 -17.80 -18.59 1.21
CA SER A 116 -18.65 -17.70 2.00
C SER A 116 -18.37 -16.27 1.56
N ASN A 117 -19.40 -15.43 1.53
CA ASN A 117 -19.21 -13.98 1.43
C ASN A 117 -19.36 -13.36 2.82
N ASP A 118 -18.95 -14.10 3.84
CA ASP A 118 -19.09 -13.71 5.23
C ASP A 118 -17.95 -12.74 5.60
N ARG A 119 -18.20 -11.96 6.66
CA ARG A 119 -17.20 -11.03 7.17
C ARG A 119 -16.08 -11.81 7.83
N VAL A 120 -14.85 -11.49 7.45
CA VAL A 120 -13.65 -12.17 7.94
C VAL A 120 -12.97 -11.34 9.01
N VAL A 121 -12.85 -10.02 8.83
CA VAL A 121 -12.29 -9.15 9.87
C VAL A 121 -13.19 -7.94 10.00
N PHE A 122 -13.68 -7.68 11.22
CA PHE A 122 -14.62 -6.60 11.56
C PHE A 122 -15.75 -6.42 10.53
N THR A 123 -15.55 -5.51 9.57
CA THR A 123 -16.57 -5.15 8.57
C THR A 123 -16.30 -5.71 7.17
N TRP A 124 -15.08 -6.19 6.89
CA TRP A 124 -14.65 -6.55 5.54
C TRP A 124 -14.70 -8.07 5.28
N THR A 125 -15.10 -8.42 4.05
CA THR A 125 -14.97 -9.77 3.50
C THR A 125 -13.56 -9.98 2.95
N ILE A 126 -13.16 -11.23 2.75
CA ILE A 126 -11.84 -11.51 2.19
C ILE A 126 -11.67 -10.99 0.76
N GLN A 127 -12.77 -10.93 -0.01
CA GLN A 127 -12.77 -10.37 -1.35
C GLN A 127 -12.45 -8.86 -1.28
N LYS A 128 -13.00 -8.14 -0.30
CA LYS A 128 -12.69 -6.71 -0.11
C LYS A 128 -11.22 -6.50 0.28
N PHE A 129 -10.66 -7.31 1.17
CA PHE A 129 -9.23 -7.27 1.48
C PHE A 129 -8.38 -7.55 0.24
N SER A 130 -8.70 -8.61 -0.50
CA SER A 130 -7.94 -9.00 -1.69
C SER A 130 -7.97 -7.92 -2.77
N THR A 131 -9.13 -7.32 -3.05
CA THR A 131 -9.22 -6.22 -4.04
C THR A 131 -8.44 -5.00 -3.58
N THR A 132 -8.55 -4.64 -2.30
CA THR A 132 -7.86 -3.46 -1.75
C THR A 132 -6.34 -3.63 -1.80
N VAL A 133 -5.83 -4.79 -1.41
CA VAL A 133 -4.39 -5.09 -1.48
C VAL A 133 -3.90 -5.20 -2.93
N ASP A 134 -4.75 -5.65 -3.87
CA ASP A 134 -4.41 -5.67 -5.28
C ASP A 134 -4.24 -4.27 -5.88
N GLU A 135 -5.11 -3.34 -5.51
CA GLU A 135 -5.00 -1.93 -5.90
C GLU A 135 -3.74 -1.29 -5.31
N ILE A 136 -3.45 -1.54 -4.03
CA ILE A 136 -2.19 -1.10 -3.39
C ILE A 136 -0.98 -1.68 -4.15
N CYS A 137 -0.96 -2.98 -4.41
CA CYS A 137 0.10 -3.66 -5.15
C CYS A 137 0.30 -3.06 -6.55
N THR A 138 -0.80 -2.77 -7.26
CA THR A 138 -0.77 -2.18 -8.60
C THR A 138 -0.22 -0.75 -8.57
N SER A 139 -0.64 0.04 -7.57
CA SER A 139 -0.19 1.42 -7.37
C SER A 139 1.32 1.50 -7.10
N LEU A 140 1.83 0.67 -6.19
CA LEU A 140 3.25 0.55 -5.88
C LEU A 140 4.08 0.04 -7.05
N SER A 141 3.51 -0.87 -7.87
CA SER A 141 4.20 -1.37 -9.07
C SER A 141 4.41 -0.26 -10.12
N LYS A 142 3.47 0.69 -10.21
CA LYS A 142 3.65 1.89 -11.06
C LYS A 142 4.64 2.86 -10.45
N GLU A 143 4.55 3.07 -9.13
CA GLU A 143 5.43 3.98 -8.41
C GLU A 143 6.89 3.54 -8.49
N ILE A 144 7.18 2.26 -8.27
CA ILE A 144 8.56 1.75 -8.38
C ILE A 144 9.12 1.95 -9.79
N HIS A 145 8.30 1.76 -10.84
CA HIS A 145 8.75 1.98 -12.20
C HIS A 145 9.10 3.45 -12.49
N LEU A 146 8.34 4.38 -11.89
CA LEU A 146 8.71 5.80 -11.91
C LEU A 146 10.06 6.02 -11.21
N LYS A 147 10.25 5.45 -10.01
CA LYS A 147 11.51 5.57 -9.25
C LYS A 147 12.71 4.97 -10.00
N GLU A 148 12.54 3.88 -10.74
CA GLU A 148 13.55 3.32 -11.63
C GLU A 148 13.95 4.31 -12.74
N THR A 149 12.94 4.86 -13.41
CA THR A 149 13.11 5.85 -14.49
C THR A 149 13.83 7.09 -13.97
N VAL A 150 13.46 7.57 -12.77
CA VAL A 150 14.09 8.71 -12.13
C VAL A 150 15.55 8.42 -11.81
N THR A 151 15.88 7.28 -11.21
CA THR A 151 17.27 6.93 -10.85
C THR A 151 18.17 6.85 -12.07
N GLU A 152 17.71 6.22 -13.16
CA GLU A 152 18.48 6.10 -14.40
C GLU A 152 18.71 7.49 -15.03
N ASN A 153 17.65 8.28 -15.21
CA ASN A 153 17.77 9.57 -15.87
C ASN A 153 18.51 10.61 -15.02
N LEU A 154 18.32 10.59 -13.70
CA LEU A 154 19.03 11.49 -12.79
C LEU A 154 20.54 11.25 -12.85
N ALA A 155 21.00 10.02 -13.11
CA ALA A 155 22.43 9.73 -13.30
C ALA A 155 23.01 10.50 -14.49
N HIS A 156 22.27 10.56 -15.61
CA HIS A 156 22.74 11.10 -16.89
C HIS A 156 22.34 12.55 -17.16
N CYS A 157 21.38 13.10 -16.42
CA CYS A 157 20.87 14.44 -16.67
C CYS A 157 21.87 15.54 -16.26
N ARG A 158 21.95 16.59 -17.09
CA ARG A 158 22.66 17.86 -16.83
C ARG A 158 21.76 19.09 -16.87
N ASN A 159 20.53 18.96 -17.39
CA ASN A 159 19.59 20.06 -17.45
C ASN A 159 18.99 20.30 -16.06
N GLU A 160 19.20 21.51 -15.53
CA GLU A 160 18.74 21.93 -14.20
C GLU A 160 17.25 21.70 -13.98
N SER A 161 16.40 22.19 -14.90
CA SER A 161 14.95 22.03 -14.79
C SER A 161 14.53 20.55 -14.79
N LEU A 162 15.18 19.70 -15.58
CA LEU A 162 14.90 18.26 -15.57
C LEU A 162 15.40 17.58 -14.28
N ILE A 163 16.53 18.01 -13.72
CA ILE A 163 17.02 17.50 -12.43
C ILE A 163 15.99 17.79 -11.32
N GLU A 164 15.46 19.01 -11.26
CA GLU A 164 14.41 19.37 -10.30
C GLU A 164 13.14 18.53 -10.47
N VAL A 165 12.73 18.27 -11.71
CA VAL A 165 11.61 17.37 -12.01
C VAL A 165 11.89 15.96 -11.51
N TYR A 166 13.10 15.43 -11.70
CA TYR A 166 13.48 14.10 -11.21
C TYR A 166 13.53 14.03 -9.68
N VAL A 167 14.07 15.04 -9.01
CA VAL A 167 14.04 15.11 -7.54
C VAL A 167 12.61 15.14 -7.02
N SER A 168 11.76 15.97 -7.62
CA SER A 168 10.35 16.09 -7.24
C SER A 168 9.59 14.78 -7.51
N ALA A 169 9.85 14.12 -8.64
CA ALA A 169 9.25 12.83 -8.98
C ALA A 169 9.76 11.69 -8.08
N TRP A 170 10.94 11.82 -7.46
CA TRP A 170 11.38 10.90 -6.42
C TRP A 170 10.67 11.17 -5.09
N GLU A 171 10.58 12.43 -4.68
CA GLU A 171 10.00 12.83 -3.39
C GLU A 171 8.49 12.57 -3.33
N LEU A 172 7.78 12.94 -4.39
CA LEU A 172 6.34 12.78 -4.51
C LEU A 172 5.98 11.36 -4.93
N GLU A 173 4.82 10.90 -4.49
CA GLU A 173 4.27 9.60 -4.85
C GLU A 173 3.05 9.79 -5.73
N ALA A 174 3.28 9.96 -7.02
CA ALA A 174 2.23 10.29 -7.98
C ALA A 174 1.26 9.12 -8.20
N TYR A 175 1.72 7.89 -8.00
CA TYR A 175 0.94 6.68 -8.27
C TYR A 175 0.55 5.91 -7.02
N TYR A 176 1.25 6.05 -5.89
CA TYR A 176 0.89 5.35 -4.66
C TYR A 176 -0.40 5.91 -4.05
N ASN A 177 -1.37 5.04 -3.79
CA ASN A 177 -2.65 5.44 -3.20
C ASN A 177 -2.61 5.30 -1.67
N ILE A 178 -2.27 6.39 -1.00
CA ILE A 178 -2.17 6.47 0.47
C ILE A 178 -3.52 6.34 1.18
N GLU A 179 -4.62 6.77 0.55
CA GLU A 179 -5.96 6.69 1.14
C GLU A 179 -6.39 5.23 1.30
N MET A 180 -6.08 4.41 0.30
CA MET A 180 -6.45 3.00 0.27
C MET A 180 -5.78 2.19 1.40
N SER A 181 -4.51 2.48 1.69
CA SER A 181 -3.80 1.85 2.80
C SER A 181 -4.32 2.37 4.14
N ALA A 182 -4.64 3.66 4.26
CA ALA A 182 -5.22 4.23 5.48
C ALA A 182 -6.58 3.60 5.84
N TYR A 183 -7.50 3.43 4.88
CA TYR A 183 -8.79 2.77 5.13
C TYR A 183 -8.61 1.31 5.54
N LEU A 184 -7.72 0.59 4.87
CA LEU A 184 -7.40 -0.80 5.19
C LEU A 184 -6.89 -0.93 6.64
N PHE A 185 -5.94 -0.08 7.03
CA PHE A 185 -5.35 -0.13 8.36
C PHE A 185 -6.32 0.30 9.46
N ALA A 186 -7.14 1.31 9.19
CA ALA A 186 -8.18 1.74 10.12
C ALA A 186 -9.20 0.62 10.41
N ASP A 187 -9.61 -0.15 9.39
CA ASP A 187 -10.57 -1.26 9.58
C ASP A 187 -10.03 -2.36 10.50
N ILE A 188 -8.71 -2.60 10.48
CA ILE A 188 -8.09 -3.65 11.29
C ILE A 188 -7.39 -3.14 12.56
N GLY A 189 -7.50 -1.83 12.84
CA GLY A 189 -6.93 -1.20 14.04
C GLY A 189 -5.42 -0.96 14.01
N LEU A 190 -4.82 -0.83 12.82
CA LEU A 190 -3.42 -0.42 12.65
C LEU A 190 -3.32 1.10 12.44
N LEU A 191 -2.20 1.68 12.88
CA LEU A 191 -1.91 3.09 12.68
C LEU A 191 -1.66 3.39 11.20
N GLY A 192 -2.07 4.58 10.75
CA GLY A 192 -1.70 5.09 9.44
C GLY A 192 -0.19 5.21 9.29
N ILE A 193 0.28 5.14 8.05
CA ILE A 193 1.69 5.32 7.69
C ILE A 193 1.80 6.75 7.15
N SER A 194 2.75 7.51 7.67
CA SER A 194 2.98 8.93 7.39
C SER A 194 4.40 9.18 6.92
#